data_AF-A0A3S4X9C2-F1
#
_entry.id   AF-A0A3S4X9C2-F1
#
_cell.length_a   1.000
_cell.length_b   1.000
_cell.length_c   1.000
_cell.angle_alpha   90.00
_cell.angle_beta   90.00
_cell.angle_gamma   90.00
#
_symmetry.space_group_name_H-M   'P 1'
#
loop_
_entity.id
_entity.type
_entity.pdbx_description
1 polymer ?
#
loop_
_entity_poly.entity_id
_entity_poly.type
_entity_poly.pdbx_seq_one_letter_code
_entity_poly.pdbx_strand_id
1 'polypeptide(L)' 'MNFNVTTLVKAIIGGAGLGFAISGGLSMLIPAFTVTAGVAYAFAIVGAIIIGGLAAKGRVA' A
#
# COMPACT_ATOMS: atom_id res chain seq x y z
N MET A 1 20.61 7.00 -7.47
CA MET A 1 19.33 7.71 -7.66
C MET A 1 19.29 8.87 -6.68
N ASN A 2 19.01 10.10 -7.14
CA ASN A 2 18.78 11.20 -6.20
C ASN A 2 17.48 10.94 -5.46
N PHE A 3 17.52 11.03 -4.13
CA PHE A 3 16.32 10.97 -3.31
C PHE A 3 15.39 12.11 -3.69
N ASN A 4 14.18 11.77 -4.18
CA ASN A 4 13.17 12.73 -4.58
C ASN A 4 11.92 12.55 -3.71
N VAL A 5 11.58 13.58 -2.95
CA VAL A 5 10.41 13.60 -2.06
C VAL A 5 9.12 13.36 -2.84
N THR A 6 9.01 13.87 -4.07
CA THR A 6 7.84 13.64 -4.93
C THR A 6 7.67 12.16 -5.29
N THR A 7 8.78 11.47 -5.58
CA THR A 7 8.77 10.02 -5.83
C THR A 7 8.36 9.26 -4.57
N LEU A 8 8.91 9.63 -3.41
CA LEU A 8 8.56 9.01 -2.13
C LEU A 8 7.06 9.16 -1.82
N VAL A 9 6.50 10.37 -1.97
CA VAL A 9 5.07 10.63 -1.71
C VAL A 9 4.18 9.85 -2.68
N LYS A 10 4.52 9.83 -3.97
CA LYS A 10 3.80 9.02 -4.96
C LYS A 10 3.83 7.52 -4.61
N ALA A 11 4.99 7.01 -4.19
CA ALA A 11 5.16 5.63 -3.79
C ALA A 11 4.35 5.28 -2.53
N ILE A 12 4.28 6.19 -1.55
CA ILE A 12 3.46 6.03 -0.34
C ILE A 12 1.97 5.97 -0.71
N ILE A 13 1.49 6.89 -1.54
CA ILE A 13 0.07 6.94 -1.97
C ILE A 13 -0.28 5.71 -2.82
N GLY A 14 0.58 5.35 -3.78
CA GLY A 14 0.41 4.17 -4.61
C GLY A 14 0.44 2.87 -3.81
N GLY A 15 1.35 2.78 -2.83
CA GLY A 15 1.42 1.67 -1.88
C GLY A 15 0.18 1.55 -1.01
N ALA A 16 -0.36 2.67 -0.53
CA ALA A 16 -1.61 2.70 0.23
C ALA A 16 -2.79 2.18 -0.61
N GLY A 17 -2.89 2.64 -1.87
CA GLY A 17 -3.91 2.18 -2.81
C GLY A 17 -3.80 0.69 -3.13
N LEU A 18 -2.58 0.18 -3.35
CA LEU A 18 -2.32 -1.24 -3.56
C LEU A 18 -2.72 -2.08 -2.35
N GLY A 19 -2.33 -1.66 -1.14
CA GLY A 19 -2.71 -2.34 0.10
C GLY A 19 -4.23 -2.42 0.27
N PHE A 20 -4.92 -1.30 0.08
CA PHE A 20 -6.38 -1.25 0.12
C PHE A 20 -7.02 -2.17 -0.93
N ALA A 21 -6.54 -2.13 -2.18
CA ALA A 21 -7.04 -2.97 -3.26
C ALA A 21 -6.85 -4.47 -2.98
N ILE A 22 -5.71 -4.86 -2.38
CA ILE A 22 -5.48 -6.25 -1.97
C ILE A 22 -6.51 -6.68 -0.94
N SER A 23 -6.79 -5.86 0.06
CA SER A 23 -7.79 -6.21 1.08
C SER A 23 -9.18 -6.44 0.47
N GLY A 24 -9.63 -5.55 -0.43
CA GLY A 24 -10.90 -5.69 -1.14
C GLY A 24 -10.92 -6.91 -2.10
N GLY A 25 -9.84 -7.14 -2.84
CA GLY A 25 -9.70 -8.30 -3.71
C GLY A 25 -9.72 -9.62 -2.93
N LEU A 26 -9.15 -9.65 -1.72
CA LEU A 26 -9.16 -10.82 -0.85
C LEU A 26 -10.58 -11.16 -0.36
N SER A 27 -11.42 -10.16 -0.13
CA SER A 27 -12.85 -10.34 0.22
C SER A 27 -13.66 -10.95 -0.93
N MET A 28 -13.30 -10.63 -2.17
CA MET A 28 -13.91 -11.23 -3.37
C MET A 28 -13.52 -12.69 -3.55
N LEU A 29 -12.31 -13.07 -3.14
CA LEU A 29 -11.82 -14.46 -3.23
C LEU A 29 -12.28 -15.33 -2.05
N ILE A 30 -12.35 -14.75 -0.85
CA ILE A 30 -12.73 -15.44 0.38
C ILE A 30 -13.96 -14.71 0.96
N PRO A 31 -15.18 -15.18 0.65
CA PRO A 31 -16.41 -14.49 1.07
C PRO A 31 -16.58 -14.36 2.60
N ALA A 32 -15.94 -15.24 3.37
CA ALA A 32 -15.92 -15.17 4.83
C ALA A 32 -14.97 -14.07 5.38
N PHE A 33 -14.07 -13.53 4.55
CA PHE A 33 -13.17 -12.45 4.92
C PHE A 33 -13.89 -11.11 4.77
N THR A 34 -14.50 -10.65 5.85
CA THR A 34 -15.16 -9.34 5.89
C THR A 34 -14.11 -8.24 6.04
N VAL A 35 -13.94 -7.44 4.98
CA VAL A 35 -13.08 -6.25 5.03
C VAL A 35 -13.83 -5.15 5.77
N THR A 36 -13.55 -5.03 7.06
CA THR A 36 -13.99 -3.85 7.82
C THR A 36 -13.13 -2.65 7.45
N ALA A 37 -13.62 -1.44 7.75
CA ALA A 37 -12.84 -0.22 7.54
C ALA A 37 -11.47 -0.29 8.23
N GLY A 38 -11.40 -0.84 9.45
CA GLY A 38 -10.15 -1.03 10.17
C GLY A 38 -9.15 -1.94 9.44
N VAL A 39 -9.62 -3.05 8.86
CA VAL A 39 -8.78 -3.98 8.09
C VAL A 39 -8.28 -3.31 6.81
N ALA A 40 -9.15 -2.59 6.10
CA ALA A 40 -8.78 -1.86 4.89
C ALA A 40 -7.72 -0.77 5.17
N TYR A 41 -7.87 -0.01 6.25
CA TYR A 41 -6.88 0.99 6.65
C TYR A 41 -5.56 0.34 7.09
N ALA A 42 -5.60 -0.78 7.82
CA ALA A 42 -4.38 -1.50 8.20
C ALA A 42 -3.60 -1.97 6.96
N PHE A 43 -4.29 -2.55 5.98
CA PHE A 43 -3.67 -2.95 4.71
C PHE A 43 -3.12 -1.76 3.91
N ALA A 44 -3.84 -0.63 3.87
CA ALA A 44 -3.35 0.59 3.25
C ALA A 44 -2.08 1.12 3.95
N ILE A 45 -2.04 1.14 5.28
CA ILE A 45 -0.85 1.55 6.04
C ILE A 45 0.33 0.62 5.73
N VAL A 46 0.10 -0.69 5.75
CA VAL A 46 1.15 -1.68 5.44
C VAL A 46 1.68 -1.48 4.01
N GLY A 47 0.79 -1.33 3.03
CA GLY A 47 1.17 -1.07 1.64
C GLY A 47 1.95 0.24 1.48
N ALA A 48 1.54 1.30 2.17
CA ALA A 48 2.24 2.59 2.17
C ALA A 48 3.65 2.50 2.77
N ILE A 49 3.82 1.78 3.87
CA ILE A 49 5.11 1.58 4.55
C ILE A 49 6.04 0.73 3.68
N ILE A 50 5.54 -0.37 3.12
CA ILE A 50 6.36 -1.29 2.31
C ILE A 50 6.85 -0.58 1.04
N ILE A 51 5.93 -0.01 0.25
CA ILE A 51 6.28 0.62 -1.03
C ILE A 51 7.03 1.93 -0.81
N GLY A 52 6.61 2.76 0.15
CA GLY A 52 7.32 3.98 0.53
C GLY A 52 8.73 3.69 1.04
N GLY A 53 8.91 2.66 1.87
CA GLY A 53 10.22 2.23 2.36
C GLY A 53 11.12 1.67 1.26
N LEU A 54 10.56 0.93 0.29
CA LEU A 54 11.31 0.46 -0.88
C LEU A 54 11.71 1.64 -1.78
N ALA A 55 10.84 2.63 -1.99
CA ALA A 55 11.14 3.84 -2.75
C ALA A 55 12.22 4.70 -2.07
N ALA A 56 12.18 4.85 -0.74
CA ALA A 56 13.23 5.52 0.03
C ALA A 56 14.60 4.83 -0.10
N LYS A 57 14.61 3.50 -0.29
CA LYS A 57 15.81 2.71 -0.58
C LYS A 57 16.22 2.71 -2.06
N GLY A 58 15.51 3.45 -2.92
CA GLY A 58 15.77 3.49 -4.35
C GLY A 58 15.48 2.16 -5.06
N ARG A 59 14.61 1.32 -4.48
CA ARG A 59 14.21 0.02 -5.05
C ARG A 59 12.93 0.07 -5.87
N VAL A 60 12.20 1.19 -5.82
CA VAL A 60 10.99 1.44 -6.60
C VAL A 60 11.08 2.86 -7.15
N ALA A 61 10.74 3.01 -8.42
CA ALA A 61 10.87 4.25 -9.21
C ALA A 61 9.63 5.16 -9.10
#